data_AF-A0A847MEC7-F1
#
_entry.id   AF-A0A847MEC7-F1
#
_cell.length_a   1.000
_cell.length_b   1.000
_cell.length_c   1.000
_cell.angle_alpha   90.00
_cell.angle_beta   90.00
_cell.angle_gamma   90.00
#
_symmetry.space_group_name_H-M   'P 1'
#
loop_
_entity.id
_entity.type
_entity.pdbx_description
1 polymer ?
#
loop_
_entity_poly.entity_id
_entity_poly.type
_entity_poly.pdbx_seq_one_letter_code
_entity_poly.pdbx_strand_id
1 'polypeptide(L)'
;IHSSGLQLIYGLGVYSWGFDTIIQNDLEVRGTNPSALCGSKAKSRELMVRVIDFIGKNFELDGYHLEAADQGRCRCEKCIEEADVEYYNRLNQQTAAYIRSRWPEKKLLVNTSGYLPWGEWMNEQERQSVLDLGKNIDIFIDGGNHGQFIHENDRSVFINRLSCEYGTSGGFWIYPPQRFNRNRWFLPYIFRSTTHLRNLYHDGSRSCELYLGPLINPSTEMNIFCLGLFLQDIDRSPLELLEEGVEELYPIKDPTQKNNFVELFQNAEAAFFNNWSPHRLSSIPNLYSDGIDSLFQWSKLHRDRAIPGELFLDSLTGQYPPFPVYLTVHFDRERRESYRKDLINLLPLVESLLKAGSESRHKVEVIQSCIQNVLQDIEMIQNIQELN
;
A
#
# COMPACT_ATOMS: atom_id res chain seq x y z
N ILE A 1 -2.35 21.30 9.09
CA ILE A 1 -2.40 20.67 7.75
C ILE A 1 -2.42 21.77 6.69
N HIS A 2 -3.48 22.58 6.62
CA HIS A 2 -3.57 23.68 5.66
C HIS A 2 -2.45 24.74 5.79
N SER A 3 -1.99 25.04 7.00
CA SER A 3 -0.85 25.96 7.24
C SER A 3 0.47 25.51 6.60
N SER A 4 0.58 24.22 6.26
CA SER A 4 1.73 23.62 5.58
C SER A 4 1.50 23.46 4.08
N GLY A 5 0.42 24.04 3.53
CA GLY A 5 0.05 23.91 2.11
C GLY A 5 -0.52 22.53 1.74
N LEU A 6 -0.85 21.68 2.71
CA LEU A 6 -1.41 20.36 2.48
C LEU A 6 -2.94 20.38 2.51
N GLN A 7 -3.55 19.54 1.67
CA GLN A 7 -5.00 19.29 1.67
C GLN A 7 -5.33 18.10 2.58
N LEU A 8 -6.47 18.20 3.28
CA LEU A 8 -7.01 17.14 4.13
C LEU A 8 -8.18 16.45 3.41
N ILE A 9 -7.97 15.20 3.03
CA ILE A 9 -8.97 14.33 2.39
C ILE A 9 -9.47 13.30 3.40
N TYR A 10 -10.79 13.12 3.50
CA TYR A 10 -11.40 12.16 4.43
C TYR A 10 -11.65 10.81 3.76
N GLY A 11 -11.14 9.72 4.35
CA GLY A 11 -11.44 8.35 3.94
C GLY A 11 -12.88 7.94 4.29
N LEU A 12 -13.70 7.72 3.27
CA LEU A 12 -15.11 7.38 3.38
C LEU A 12 -15.35 5.95 2.89
N GLY A 13 -15.64 5.03 3.82
CA GLY A 13 -16.17 3.71 3.50
C GLY A 13 -17.56 3.81 2.87
N VAL A 14 -17.63 3.71 1.55
CA VAL A 14 -18.86 3.84 0.77
C VAL A 14 -19.66 2.54 0.90
N TYR A 15 -20.65 2.55 1.81
CA TYR A 15 -21.48 1.39 2.19
C TYR A 15 -20.74 0.22 2.86
N SER A 16 -19.41 0.29 2.96
CA SER A 16 -18.54 -0.85 3.25
C SER A 16 -18.10 -0.93 4.72
N TRP A 17 -17.89 0.19 5.43
CA TRP A 17 -17.27 0.20 6.77
C TRP A 17 -18.15 0.84 7.85
N GLY A 18 -18.10 0.27 9.06
CA GLY A 18 -18.66 0.89 10.27
C GLY A 18 -20.18 0.76 10.39
N PHE A 19 -20.81 -0.16 9.65
CA PHE A 19 -22.25 -0.32 9.61
C PHE A 19 -22.77 -1.58 10.33
N ASP A 20 -21.91 -2.41 10.93
CA ASP A 20 -22.27 -3.72 11.48
C ASP A 20 -23.47 -3.64 12.46
N THR A 21 -23.43 -2.73 13.44
CA THR A 21 -24.53 -2.55 14.39
C THR A 21 -25.81 -2.08 13.71
N ILE A 22 -25.72 -1.24 12.68
CA ILE A 22 -26.90 -0.79 11.93
C ILE A 22 -27.49 -1.95 11.14
N ILE A 23 -26.67 -2.71 10.41
CA ILE A 23 -27.09 -3.88 9.62
C ILE A 23 -27.75 -4.93 10.51
N GLN A 24 -27.21 -5.15 11.72
CA GLN A 24 -27.76 -6.09 12.70
C GLN A 24 -29.15 -5.69 13.22
N ASN A 25 -29.46 -4.39 13.28
CA ASN A 25 -30.69 -3.88 13.89
C ASN A 25 -31.73 -3.34 12.89
N ASP A 26 -31.34 -3.08 11.63
CA ASP A 26 -32.21 -2.53 10.60
C ASP A 26 -32.26 -3.44 9.36
N LEU A 27 -33.42 -4.06 9.11
CA LEU A 27 -33.63 -4.95 7.97
C LEU A 27 -33.76 -4.20 6.64
N GLU A 28 -34.10 -2.90 6.65
CA GLU A 28 -34.30 -2.11 5.43
C GLU A 28 -33.00 -1.81 4.70
N VAL A 29 -31.86 -1.91 5.41
CA VAL A 29 -30.52 -1.71 4.84
C VAL A 29 -29.76 -3.01 4.61
N ARG A 30 -30.28 -4.12 5.11
CA ARG A 30 -29.61 -5.42 5.12
C ARG A 30 -29.59 -6.07 3.73
N GLY A 31 -28.47 -6.71 3.43
CA GLY A 31 -28.25 -7.54 2.25
C GLY A 31 -27.80 -8.95 2.63
N THR A 32 -27.08 -9.61 1.72
CA THR A 32 -26.44 -10.90 2.02
C THR A 32 -25.08 -10.75 2.70
N ASN A 33 -24.49 -9.55 2.68
CA ASN A 33 -23.25 -9.24 3.37
C ASN A 33 -23.57 -8.68 4.77
N PRO A 34 -23.05 -9.27 5.86
CA PRO A 34 -23.35 -8.81 7.22
C PRO A 34 -22.61 -7.52 7.62
N SER A 35 -21.57 -7.13 6.87
CA SER A 35 -20.68 -6.00 7.21
C SER A 35 -20.80 -4.82 6.24
N ALA A 36 -21.41 -5.01 5.07
CA ALA A 36 -21.68 -3.96 4.09
C ALA A 36 -23.18 -3.69 3.90
N LEU A 37 -23.57 -2.41 3.86
CA LEU A 37 -24.92 -1.99 3.55
C LEU A 37 -25.32 -2.46 2.14
N CYS A 38 -26.59 -2.85 1.96
CA CYS A 38 -27.08 -3.27 0.67
C CYS A 38 -27.24 -2.08 -0.30
N GLY A 39 -26.39 -2.01 -1.31
CA GLY A 39 -26.38 -0.94 -2.31
C GLY A 39 -27.64 -0.82 -3.20
N SER A 40 -28.59 -1.75 -3.10
CA SER A 40 -29.89 -1.70 -3.79
C SER A 40 -31.04 -1.16 -2.93
N LYS A 41 -30.78 -0.87 -1.64
CA LYS A 41 -31.79 -0.39 -0.70
C LYS A 41 -31.78 1.14 -0.61
N ALA A 42 -32.96 1.75 -0.70
CA ALA A 42 -33.11 3.19 -0.56
C ALA A 42 -32.65 3.68 0.84
N LYS A 43 -32.91 2.91 1.89
CA LYS A 43 -32.52 3.26 3.26
C LYS A 43 -31.01 3.34 3.44
N SER A 44 -30.25 2.45 2.79
CA SER A 44 -28.79 2.48 2.79
C SER A 44 -28.26 3.78 2.18
N ARG A 45 -28.88 4.25 1.10
CA ARG A 45 -28.54 5.53 0.48
C ARG A 45 -28.85 6.72 1.40
N GLU A 46 -30.00 6.73 2.06
CA GLU A 46 -30.32 7.76 3.07
C GLU A 46 -29.27 7.82 4.17
N LEU A 47 -28.83 6.67 4.68
CA LEU A 47 -27.79 6.62 5.70
C LEU A 47 -26.45 7.16 5.21
N MET A 48 -26.02 6.78 4.00
CA MET A 48 -24.78 7.33 3.42
C MET A 48 -24.86 8.84 3.26
N VAL A 49 -25.99 9.37 2.78
CA VAL A 49 -26.23 10.82 2.71
C VAL A 49 -26.09 11.48 4.08
N ARG A 50 -26.63 10.87 5.15
CA ARG A 50 -26.50 11.41 6.52
C ARG A 50 -25.05 11.40 7.01
N VAL A 51 -24.29 10.35 6.72
CA VAL A 51 -22.86 10.27 7.06
C VAL A 51 -22.08 11.37 6.33
N ILE A 52 -22.28 11.52 5.02
CA ILE A 52 -21.65 12.55 4.21
C ILE A 52 -22.01 13.95 4.73
N ASP A 53 -23.28 14.20 5.02
CA ASP A 53 -23.77 15.46 5.59
C ASP A 53 -23.13 15.77 6.93
N PHE A 54 -23.03 14.78 7.82
CA PHE A 54 -22.37 14.95 9.10
C PHE A 54 -20.91 15.35 8.89
N ILE A 55 -20.18 14.63 8.04
CA ILE A 55 -18.76 14.91 7.80
C ILE A 55 -18.58 16.32 7.20
N GLY A 56 -19.28 16.62 6.10
CA GLY A 56 -19.11 17.87 5.35
C GLY A 56 -19.59 19.12 6.09
N LYS A 57 -20.48 18.99 7.09
CA LYS A 57 -20.95 20.12 7.92
C LYS A 57 -20.09 20.36 9.15
N ASN A 58 -19.38 19.35 9.65
CA ASN A 58 -18.70 19.43 10.95
C ASN A 58 -17.18 19.50 10.83
N PHE A 59 -16.59 19.19 9.67
CA PHE A 59 -15.14 19.18 9.49
C PHE A 59 -14.71 20.02 8.28
N GLU A 60 -13.64 20.78 8.45
CA GLU A 60 -13.00 21.53 7.39
C GLU A 60 -12.09 20.60 6.58
N LEU A 61 -12.68 19.97 5.56
CA LEU A 61 -12.02 19.00 4.68
C LEU A 61 -11.95 19.54 3.26
N ASP A 62 -10.91 19.18 2.52
CA ASP A 62 -10.75 19.54 1.11
C ASP A 62 -11.42 18.53 0.18
N GLY A 63 -11.75 17.33 0.67
CA GLY A 63 -12.27 16.27 -0.18
C GLY A 63 -12.57 14.96 0.51
N TYR A 64 -12.93 13.97 -0.32
CA TYR A 64 -13.28 12.61 0.08
C TYR A 64 -12.50 11.58 -0.74
N HIS A 65 -12.00 10.56 -0.06
CA HIS A 65 -11.49 9.33 -0.65
C HIS A 65 -12.58 8.25 -0.50
N LEU A 66 -13.09 7.73 -1.60
CA LEU A 66 -14.27 6.86 -1.65
C LEU A 66 -13.86 5.39 -1.83
N GLU A 67 -14.15 4.56 -0.83
CA GLU A 67 -13.76 3.14 -0.79
C GLU A 67 -14.99 2.24 -0.64
N ALA A 68 -15.44 1.61 -1.74
CA ALA A 68 -16.70 0.86 -1.77
C ALA A 68 -16.56 -0.66 -1.56
N ALA A 69 -15.34 -1.19 -1.62
CA ALA A 69 -15.11 -2.63 -1.83
C ALA A 69 -14.38 -3.38 -0.71
N ASP A 70 -13.84 -2.68 0.28
CA ASP A 70 -12.98 -3.26 1.31
C ASP A 70 -13.60 -4.43 2.11
N GLN A 71 -14.90 -4.35 2.46
CA GLN A 71 -15.62 -5.45 3.15
C GLN A 71 -16.46 -6.29 2.17
N GLY A 72 -16.18 -6.17 0.87
CA GLY A 72 -16.94 -6.76 -0.21
C GLY A 72 -18.32 -6.11 -0.41
N ARG A 73 -19.19 -6.82 -1.14
CA ARG A 73 -20.51 -6.33 -1.55
C ARG A 73 -21.66 -7.23 -1.14
N CYS A 74 -22.86 -6.68 -1.21
CA CYS A 74 -24.09 -7.46 -1.18
C CYS A 74 -24.27 -8.23 -2.50
N ARG A 75 -24.76 -9.47 -2.41
CA ARG A 75 -25.07 -10.42 -3.50
C ARG A 75 -26.53 -10.90 -3.45
N CYS A 76 -27.45 -10.08 -2.95
CA CYS A 76 -28.89 -10.38 -3.04
C CYS A 76 -29.36 -10.42 -4.51
N GLU A 77 -30.57 -10.92 -4.76
CA GLU A 77 -31.15 -11.09 -6.11
C GLU A 77 -31.00 -9.85 -7.00
N LYS A 78 -31.18 -8.64 -6.46
CA LYS A 78 -30.99 -7.40 -7.22
C LYS A 78 -29.53 -7.04 -7.46
N CYS A 79 -28.67 -7.26 -6.46
CA CYS A 79 -27.28 -6.84 -6.56
C CYS A 79 -26.49 -7.79 -7.46
N ILE A 80 -26.80 -9.09 -7.49
CA ILE A 80 -26.01 -10.07 -8.24
C ILE A 80 -26.08 -9.89 -9.77
N GLU A 81 -27.03 -9.09 -10.27
CA GLU A 81 -27.17 -8.74 -11.68
C GLU A 81 -26.01 -7.88 -12.22
N GLU A 82 -25.28 -7.20 -11.33
CA GLU A 82 -24.12 -6.37 -11.68
C GLU A 82 -22.82 -7.14 -11.41
N ALA A 83 -21.84 -7.07 -12.32
CA ALA A 83 -20.47 -7.48 -12.03
C ALA A 83 -19.81 -6.56 -10.99
N ASP A 84 -18.68 -6.99 -10.43
CA ASP A 84 -18.09 -6.40 -9.22
C ASP A 84 -17.66 -4.94 -9.45
N VAL A 85 -16.98 -4.65 -10.56
CA VAL A 85 -16.57 -3.28 -10.91
C VAL A 85 -17.76 -2.36 -11.11
N GLU A 86 -18.79 -2.79 -11.85
CA GLU A 86 -20.00 -1.98 -12.08
C GLU A 86 -20.74 -1.66 -10.78
N TYR A 87 -20.87 -2.63 -9.87
CA TYR A 87 -21.52 -2.41 -8.59
C TYR A 87 -20.80 -1.34 -7.76
N TYR A 88 -19.48 -1.46 -7.59
CA TYR A 88 -18.71 -0.51 -6.79
C TYR A 88 -18.69 0.87 -7.44
N ASN A 89 -18.51 0.95 -8.76
CA ASN A 89 -18.55 2.21 -9.49
C ASN A 89 -19.92 2.89 -9.42
N ARG A 90 -21.03 2.14 -9.47
CA ARG A 90 -22.36 2.71 -9.27
C ARG A 90 -22.50 3.36 -7.89
N LEU A 91 -22.03 2.69 -6.83
CA LEU A 91 -22.08 3.26 -5.47
C LEU A 91 -21.22 4.51 -5.33
N ASN A 92 -20.00 4.48 -5.87
CA ASN A 92 -19.09 5.62 -5.89
C ASN A 92 -19.65 6.78 -6.71
N GLN A 93 -20.25 6.51 -7.88
CA GLN A 93 -20.85 7.53 -8.73
C GLN A 93 -22.06 8.20 -8.06
N GLN A 94 -22.94 7.43 -7.43
CA GLN A 94 -24.08 7.98 -6.68
C GLN A 94 -23.61 8.84 -5.49
N THR A 95 -22.54 8.41 -4.82
CA THR A 95 -21.95 9.13 -3.69
C THR A 95 -21.27 10.42 -4.15
N ALA A 96 -20.44 10.35 -5.19
CA ALA A 96 -19.79 11.50 -5.81
C ALA A 96 -20.81 12.53 -6.31
N ALA A 97 -21.86 12.09 -7.01
CA ALA A 97 -22.93 12.97 -7.48
C ALA A 97 -23.61 13.72 -6.32
N TYR A 98 -23.86 13.04 -5.19
CA TYR A 98 -24.42 13.71 -4.02
C TYR A 98 -23.46 14.74 -3.43
N ILE A 99 -22.19 14.38 -3.24
CA ILE A 99 -21.17 15.30 -2.73
C ILE A 99 -21.05 16.53 -3.64
N ARG A 100 -20.94 16.35 -4.96
CA ARG A 100 -20.88 17.45 -5.94
C ARG A 100 -22.08 18.38 -5.88
N SER A 101 -23.27 17.84 -5.61
CA SER A 101 -24.50 18.66 -5.50
C SER A 101 -24.51 19.58 -4.27
N ARG A 102 -23.69 19.27 -3.26
CA ARG A 102 -23.63 20.00 -1.98
C ARG A 102 -22.37 20.84 -1.86
N TRP A 103 -21.24 20.28 -2.27
CA TRP A 103 -19.91 20.85 -2.19
C TRP A 103 -19.16 20.57 -3.50
N PRO A 104 -19.48 21.31 -4.58
CA PRO A 104 -18.88 21.09 -5.90
C PRO A 104 -17.35 21.22 -5.89
N GLU A 105 -16.78 21.96 -4.93
CA GLU A 105 -15.36 22.24 -4.79
C GLU A 105 -14.54 21.10 -4.17
N LYS A 106 -15.17 20.10 -3.54
CA LYS A 106 -14.45 19.04 -2.81
C LYS A 106 -13.69 18.13 -3.78
N LYS A 107 -12.42 17.83 -3.49
CA LYS A 107 -11.68 16.85 -4.28
C LYS A 107 -12.22 15.44 -4.03
N LEU A 108 -12.47 14.66 -5.08
CA LEU A 108 -13.01 13.30 -4.98
C LEU A 108 -12.01 12.30 -5.56
N LEU A 109 -11.59 11.37 -4.70
CA LEU A 109 -10.71 10.24 -5.02
C LEU A 109 -11.52 8.94 -4.97
N VAL A 110 -11.22 7.99 -5.84
CA VAL A 110 -11.68 6.60 -5.71
C VAL A 110 -10.47 5.67 -5.77
N ASN A 111 -10.36 4.74 -4.83
CA ASN A 111 -9.44 3.61 -4.89
C ASN A 111 -10.21 2.31 -5.17
N THR A 112 -9.64 1.46 -6.02
CA THR A 112 -10.22 0.17 -6.44
C THR A 112 -9.86 -1.01 -5.54
N SER A 113 -9.18 -0.84 -4.41
CA SER A 113 -8.82 -1.92 -3.49
C SER A 113 -10.02 -2.84 -3.21
N GLY A 114 -9.87 -4.13 -3.50
CA GLY A 114 -10.94 -5.13 -3.34
C GLY A 114 -11.99 -5.19 -4.47
N TYR A 115 -11.84 -4.42 -5.56
CA TYR A 115 -12.77 -4.47 -6.70
C TYR A 115 -12.79 -5.83 -7.40
N LEU A 116 -11.61 -6.38 -7.67
CA LEU A 116 -11.42 -7.65 -8.37
C LEU A 116 -10.49 -8.58 -7.57
N PRO A 117 -10.56 -9.89 -7.83
CA PRO A 117 -9.60 -10.84 -7.31
C PRO A 117 -8.16 -10.54 -7.76
N TRP A 118 -7.20 -11.10 -7.01
CA TRP A 118 -5.77 -10.97 -7.28
C TRP A 118 -5.39 -11.53 -8.66
N GLY A 119 -4.60 -10.75 -9.41
CA GLY A 119 -4.09 -11.15 -10.73
C GLY A 119 -5.10 -11.08 -11.88
N GLU A 120 -6.31 -10.56 -11.63
CA GLU A 120 -7.29 -10.26 -12.68
C GLU A 120 -7.10 -8.85 -13.24
N TRP A 121 -7.57 -8.65 -14.47
CA TRP A 121 -7.60 -7.34 -15.13
C TRP A 121 -9.01 -6.98 -15.52
N MET A 122 -9.32 -5.70 -15.49
CA MET A 122 -10.58 -5.20 -16.01
C MET A 122 -10.70 -5.50 -17.50
N ASN A 123 -11.84 -6.07 -17.90
CA ASN A 123 -12.25 -6.17 -19.29
C ASN A 123 -12.75 -4.81 -19.83
N GLU A 124 -13.06 -4.70 -21.12
CA GLU A 124 -13.44 -3.41 -21.73
C GLU A 124 -14.74 -2.82 -21.15
N GLN A 125 -15.72 -3.64 -20.78
CA GLN A 125 -16.96 -3.17 -20.15
C GLN A 125 -16.68 -2.58 -18.76
N GLU A 126 -15.85 -3.24 -17.96
CA GLU A 126 -15.42 -2.77 -16.64
C GLU A 126 -14.58 -1.49 -16.75
N ARG A 127 -13.67 -1.42 -17.74
CA ARG A 127 -12.92 -0.20 -18.06
C ARG A 127 -13.86 0.94 -18.44
N GLN A 128 -14.89 0.68 -19.24
CA GLN A 128 -15.88 1.68 -19.62
C GLN A 128 -16.65 2.21 -18.40
N SER A 129 -16.99 1.34 -17.45
CA SER A 129 -17.58 1.74 -16.16
C SER A 129 -16.67 2.69 -15.38
N VAL A 130 -15.35 2.45 -15.37
CA VAL A 130 -14.38 3.38 -14.76
C VAL A 130 -14.32 4.72 -15.50
N LEU A 131 -14.34 4.72 -16.84
CA LEU A 131 -14.35 5.95 -17.63
C LEU A 131 -15.59 6.80 -17.34
N ASP A 132 -16.74 6.16 -17.11
CA ASP A 132 -17.98 6.85 -16.73
C ASP A 132 -17.93 7.41 -15.30
N LEU A 133 -17.33 6.67 -14.36
CA LEU A 133 -17.04 7.17 -13.02
C LEU A 133 -16.10 8.38 -13.07
N GLY A 134 -15.04 8.32 -13.89
CA GLY A 134 -14.02 9.37 -14.05
C GLY A 134 -14.58 10.74 -14.46
N LYS A 135 -15.80 10.80 -15.01
CA LYS A 135 -16.50 12.06 -15.31
C LYS A 135 -17.00 12.80 -14.06
N ASN A 136 -17.03 12.14 -12.91
CA ASN A 136 -17.64 12.65 -11.67
C ASN A 136 -16.65 12.79 -10.51
N ILE A 137 -15.43 12.28 -10.67
CA ILE A 137 -14.36 12.30 -9.66
C ILE A 137 -13.12 13.00 -10.23
N ASP A 138 -12.18 13.37 -9.37
CA ASP A 138 -10.95 14.08 -9.79
C ASP A 138 -9.77 13.14 -9.94
N ILE A 139 -9.74 12.05 -9.16
CA ILE A 139 -8.62 11.12 -9.11
C ILE A 139 -9.12 9.68 -9.01
N PHE A 140 -8.61 8.81 -9.88
CA PHE A 140 -8.81 7.38 -9.85
C PHE A 140 -7.48 6.69 -9.50
N ILE A 141 -7.47 5.98 -8.38
CA ILE A 141 -6.35 5.16 -7.94
C ILE A 141 -6.65 3.70 -8.27
N ASP A 142 -5.91 3.15 -9.22
CA ASP A 142 -5.81 1.72 -9.46
C ASP A 142 -4.94 1.12 -8.34
N GLY A 143 -5.56 0.99 -7.16
CA GLY A 143 -4.89 0.62 -5.93
C GLY A 143 -4.35 -0.79 -6.02
N GLY A 144 -5.18 -1.72 -6.50
CA GLY A 144 -4.77 -3.05 -6.94
C GLY A 144 -3.62 -3.61 -6.12
N ASN A 145 -3.71 -3.60 -4.77
CA ASN A 145 -2.60 -3.92 -3.85
C ASN A 145 -2.02 -5.35 -4.09
N HIS A 146 -2.72 -6.08 -4.95
CA HIS A 146 -2.65 -7.46 -5.38
C HIS A 146 -2.23 -7.62 -6.86
N GLY A 147 -1.77 -6.53 -7.48
CA GLY A 147 -1.60 -6.32 -8.92
C GLY A 147 -2.57 -5.25 -9.45
N GLN A 148 -2.10 -4.38 -10.34
CA GLN A 148 -2.93 -3.36 -11.00
C GLN A 148 -4.02 -4.01 -11.85
N PHE A 149 -5.24 -3.47 -11.81
CA PHE A 149 -6.34 -4.00 -12.61
C PHE A 149 -6.32 -3.51 -14.06
N ILE A 150 -5.62 -2.41 -14.34
CA ILE A 150 -5.27 -1.99 -15.68
C ILE A 150 -3.87 -2.51 -16.02
N HIS A 151 -3.80 -3.40 -17.01
CA HIS A 151 -2.54 -3.95 -17.47
C HIS A 151 -1.59 -2.86 -17.99
N GLU A 152 -0.29 -2.98 -17.71
CA GLU A 152 0.72 -1.98 -18.10
C GLU A 152 0.74 -1.67 -19.60
N ASN A 153 0.57 -2.68 -20.46
CA ASN A 153 0.51 -2.49 -21.93
C ASN A 153 -0.70 -1.68 -22.39
N ASP A 154 -1.79 -1.66 -21.61
CA ASP A 154 -3.02 -0.95 -21.94
C ASP A 154 -3.11 0.41 -21.24
N ARG A 155 -2.22 0.66 -20.28
CA ARG A 155 -2.34 1.76 -19.32
C ARG A 155 -2.35 3.12 -20.01
N SER A 156 -1.42 3.38 -20.91
CA SER A 156 -1.35 4.67 -21.62
C SER A 156 -2.59 4.96 -22.46
N VAL A 157 -3.12 3.93 -23.16
CA VAL A 157 -4.37 4.05 -23.94
C VAL A 157 -5.57 4.30 -23.04
N PHE A 158 -5.63 3.62 -21.89
CA PHE A 158 -6.68 3.80 -20.90
C PHE A 158 -6.64 5.20 -20.27
N ILE A 159 -5.48 5.66 -19.82
CA ILE A 159 -5.28 6.99 -19.21
C ILE A 159 -5.69 8.09 -20.19
N ASN A 160 -5.34 7.97 -21.47
CA ASN A 160 -5.72 8.96 -22.49
C ASN A 160 -7.24 9.12 -22.68
N ARG A 161 -8.04 8.11 -22.29
CA ARG A 161 -9.51 8.15 -22.35
C ARG A 161 -10.13 8.66 -21.05
N LEU A 162 -9.39 8.62 -19.95
CA LEU A 162 -9.89 8.93 -18.60
C LEU A 162 -10.06 10.43 -18.43
N SER A 163 -11.20 10.86 -17.87
CA SER A 163 -11.51 12.28 -17.66
C SER A 163 -10.95 12.86 -16.36
N CYS A 164 -10.34 12.03 -15.53
CA CYS A 164 -9.76 12.38 -14.24
C CYS A 164 -8.28 11.93 -14.18
N GLU A 165 -7.56 12.33 -13.13
CA GLU A 165 -6.17 11.89 -12.94
C GLU A 165 -6.12 10.39 -12.61
N TYR A 166 -5.31 9.65 -13.35
CA TYR A 166 -4.98 8.26 -13.01
C TYR A 166 -3.77 8.21 -12.07
N GLY A 167 -3.79 7.25 -11.15
CA GLY A 167 -2.68 6.89 -10.28
C GLY A 167 -2.77 5.44 -9.79
N THR A 168 -1.75 5.00 -9.05
CA THR A 168 -1.74 3.69 -8.36
C THR A 168 -1.20 3.84 -6.94
N SER A 169 -1.19 2.74 -6.18
CA SER A 169 -0.59 2.59 -4.85
C SER A 169 0.94 2.68 -4.82
N GLY A 170 1.56 3.75 -5.33
CA GLY A 170 2.96 4.10 -5.03
C GLY A 170 4.07 3.14 -5.47
N GLY A 171 3.73 1.98 -6.03
CA GLY A 171 4.65 0.88 -6.29
C GLY A 171 4.64 -0.14 -5.16
N PHE A 172 5.81 -0.39 -4.57
CA PHE A 172 5.92 -1.34 -3.48
C PHE A 172 5.58 -0.70 -2.14
N TRP A 173 4.64 -1.27 -1.41
CA TRP A 173 4.24 -0.82 -0.09
C TRP A 173 4.63 -1.83 0.98
N ILE A 174 5.27 -1.37 2.05
CA ILE A 174 5.45 -2.17 3.26
C ILE A 174 4.32 -1.84 4.23
N TYR A 175 3.45 -2.82 4.50
CA TYR A 175 2.44 -2.71 5.53
C TYR A 175 3.15 -2.67 6.90
N PRO A 176 3.15 -1.52 7.59
CA PRO A 176 3.92 -1.41 8.81
C PRO A 176 3.30 -2.32 9.87
N PRO A 177 4.10 -3.14 10.56
CA PRO A 177 3.57 -4.08 11.53
C PRO A 177 2.92 -3.33 12.69
N GLN A 178 1.65 -3.60 12.96
CA GLN A 178 0.90 -2.92 14.03
C GLN A 178 1.41 -3.31 15.43
N ARG A 179 1.95 -4.53 15.56
CA ARG A 179 2.34 -5.16 16.82
C ARG A 179 3.86 -5.27 17.03
N PHE A 180 4.66 -5.01 16.00
CA PHE A 180 6.13 -5.09 16.13
C PHE A 180 6.69 -3.83 16.78
N ASN A 181 7.83 -3.99 17.45
CA ASN A 181 8.73 -2.87 17.65
C ASN A 181 9.10 -2.24 16.29
N ARG A 182 9.04 -0.92 16.20
CA ARG A 182 9.28 -0.18 14.94
C ARG A 182 10.71 -0.35 14.41
N ASN A 183 11.65 -0.78 15.25
CA ASN A 183 13.04 -1.02 14.89
C ASN A 183 13.36 -2.51 14.67
N ARG A 184 12.35 -3.37 14.45
CA ARG A 184 12.54 -4.80 14.21
C ARG A 184 12.96 -5.13 12.76
N TRP A 185 12.84 -4.18 11.85
CA TRP A 185 13.09 -4.38 10.42
C TRP A 185 13.91 -3.24 9.82
N PHE A 186 14.71 -3.56 8.81
CA PHE A 186 15.44 -2.60 7.97
C PHE A 186 15.22 -2.97 6.51
N LEU A 187 14.34 -2.24 5.83
CA LEU A 187 13.98 -2.49 4.43
C LEU A 187 13.71 -1.18 3.68
N PRO A 188 14.76 -0.50 3.19
CA PRO A 188 14.58 0.58 2.21
C PRO A 188 14.07 0.03 0.87
N TYR A 189 13.32 0.86 0.13
CA TYR A 189 12.72 0.51 -1.16
C TYR A 189 12.63 1.72 -2.12
N ILE A 190 13.60 2.64 -2.03
CA ILE A 190 13.65 3.89 -2.82
C ILE A 190 13.76 3.58 -4.32
N PHE A 191 14.67 2.69 -4.72
CA PHE A 191 14.93 2.41 -6.13
C PHE A 191 13.71 1.77 -6.77
N ARG A 192 13.06 0.85 -6.06
CA ARG A 192 11.85 0.18 -6.55
C ARG A 192 10.68 1.14 -6.72
N SER A 193 10.39 1.96 -5.72
CA SER A 193 9.27 2.93 -5.79
C SER A 193 9.50 4.01 -6.83
N THR A 194 10.70 4.60 -6.90
CA THR A 194 11.00 5.64 -7.90
C THR A 194 10.97 5.09 -9.33
N THR A 195 11.44 3.86 -9.55
CA THR A 195 11.32 3.19 -10.86
C THR A 195 9.86 3.00 -11.26
N HIS A 196 9.03 2.50 -10.35
CA HIS A 196 7.60 2.32 -10.58
C HIS A 196 6.90 3.64 -10.90
N LEU A 197 7.10 4.66 -10.08
CA LEU A 197 6.47 5.97 -10.25
C LEU A 197 6.91 6.66 -11.54
N ARG A 198 8.17 6.51 -11.95
CA ARG A 198 8.66 7.02 -13.23
C ARG A 198 7.97 6.35 -14.42
N ASN A 199 7.83 5.02 -14.39
CA ASN A 199 7.10 4.29 -15.42
C ASN A 199 5.64 4.73 -15.49
N LEU A 200 4.97 4.88 -14.35
CA LEU A 200 3.61 5.43 -14.29
C LEU A 200 3.51 6.82 -14.90
N TYR A 201 4.44 7.72 -14.55
CA TYR A 201 4.46 9.07 -15.08
C TYR A 201 4.60 9.08 -16.62
N HIS A 202 5.44 8.20 -17.16
CA HIS A 202 5.61 8.01 -18.61
C HIS A 202 4.35 7.46 -19.30
N ASP A 203 3.57 6.61 -18.61
CA ASP A 203 2.28 6.14 -19.13
C ASP A 203 1.18 7.22 -19.10
N GLY A 204 1.44 8.38 -18.50
CA GLY A 204 0.52 9.51 -18.40
C GLY A 204 -0.10 9.71 -17.01
N SER A 205 0.28 8.91 -16.01
CA SER A 205 -0.20 9.04 -14.63
C SER A 205 0.17 10.40 -14.04
N ARG A 206 -0.74 11.00 -13.27
CA ARG A 206 -0.52 12.31 -12.61
C ARG A 206 -0.87 12.31 -11.13
N SER A 207 -1.25 11.15 -10.58
CA SER A 207 -1.44 10.95 -9.15
C SER A 207 -0.78 9.65 -8.69
N CYS A 208 -0.59 9.53 -7.38
CA CYS A 208 -0.20 8.30 -6.71
C CYS A 208 -0.71 8.33 -5.27
N GLU A 209 -1.01 7.17 -4.72
CA GLU A 209 -1.27 7.00 -3.30
C GLU A 209 -0.02 6.40 -2.63
N LEU A 210 0.56 7.14 -1.67
CA LEU A 210 1.71 6.69 -0.89
C LEU A 210 1.26 6.33 0.53
N TYR A 211 1.36 5.05 0.87
CA TYR A 211 1.13 4.59 2.23
C TYR A 211 2.35 4.86 3.09
N LEU A 212 2.18 5.71 4.11
CA LEU A 212 3.27 6.13 4.98
C LEU A 212 3.45 5.16 6.15
N GLY A 213 4.70 4.99 6.59
CA GLY A 213 5.06 4.18 7.74
C GLY A 213 5.50 5.00 8.97
N PRO A 214 5.96 4.33 10.03
CA PRO A 214 6.49 4.98 11.22
C PRO A 214 7.87 5.62 10.97
N LEU A 215 7.96 6.95 11.03
CA LEU A 215 9.19 7.72 10.79
C LEU A 215 10.37 7.39 11.73
N ILE A 216 10.13 6.73 12.87
CA ILE A 216 11.21 6.27 13.75
C ILE A 216 12.03 5.13 13.13
N ASN A 217 11.47 4.42 12.14
CA ASN A 217 12.21 3.40 11.41
C ASN A 217 13.05 4.09 10.31
N PRO A 218 14.38 3.88 10.27
CA PRO A 218 15.27 4.60 9.36
C PRO A 218 14.99 4.30 7.88
N SER A 219 14.55 3.09 7.54
CA SER A 219 14.13 2.78 6.16
C SER A 219 12.91 3.59 5.76
N THR A 220 11.94 3.71 6.67
CA THR A 220 10.72 4.49 6.41
C THR A 220 11.00 5.98 6.29
N GLU A 221 11.80 6.55 7.19
CA GLU A 221 12.22 7.96 7.14
C GLU A 221 12.88 8.27 5.78
N MET A 222 13.86 7.46 5.38
CA MET A 222 14.58 7.64 4.12
C MET A 222 13.67 7.49 2.89
N ASN A 223 12.80 6.47 2.86
CA ASN A 223 11.88 6.26 1.75
C ASN A 223 10.93 7.44 1.58
N ILE A 224 10.32 7.93 2.66
CA ILE A 224 9.39 9.05 2.59
C ILE A 224 10.08 10.31 2.11
N PHE A 225 11.28 10.60 2.63
CA PHE A 225 12.06 11.76 2.21
C PHE A 225 12.42 11.71 0.72
N CYS A 226 13.01 10.60 0.27
CA CYS A 226 13.43 10.43 -1.12
C CYS A 226 12.23 10.46 -2.09
N LEU A 227 11.09 9.87 -1.72
CA LEU A 227 9.88 9.93 -2.54
C LEU A 227 9.29 11.34 -2.61
N GLY A 228 9.35 12.11 -1.51
CA GLY A 228 8.96 13.52 -1.52
C GLY A 228 9.81 14.38 -2.46
N LEU A 229 11.13 14.12 -2.53
CA LEU A 229 12.02 14.76 -3.49
C LEU A 229 11.75 14.29 -4.93
N PHE A 230 11.53 12.99 -5.15
CA PHE A 230 11.19 12.44 -6.46
C PHE A 230 9.91 13.06 -7.03
N LEU A 231 8.87 13.25 -6.20
CA LEU A 231 7.60 13.83 -6.63
C LEU A 231 7.70 15.31 -7.02
N GLN A 232 8.78 15.99 -6.65
CA GLN A 232 9.06 17.37 -7.09
C GLN A 232 9.75 17.41 -8.46
N ASP A 233 10.51 16.37 -8.80
CA ASP A 233 11.22 16.25 -10.08
C ASP A 233 11.45 14.76 -10.41
N ILE A 234 10.66 14.25 -11.35
CA ILE A 234 10.59 12.84 -11.74
C ILE A 234 11.82 12.36 -12.52
N ASP A 235 12.59 13.30 -13.10
CA ASP A 235 13.77 12.98 -13.91
C ASP A 235 15.00 12.73 -13.05
N ARG A 236 14.94 13.06 -11.75
CA ARG A 236 16.02 12.80 -10.80
C ARG A 236 16.32 11.31 -10.67
N SER A 237 17.61 10.99 -10.55
CA SER A 237 18.04 9.61 -10.33
C SER A 237 17.79 9.18 -8.88
N PRO A 238 17.48 7.91 -8.61
CA PRO A 238 17.30 7.41 -7.24
C PRO A 238 18.56 7.58 -6.37
N LEU A 239 19.74 7.54 -6.98
CA LEU A 239 21.01 7.72 -6.29
C LEU A 239 21.19 9.16 -5.78
N GLU A 240 20.90 10.16 -6.62
CA GLU A 240 20.97 11.58 -6.21
C GLU A 240 19.97 11.88 -5.08
N LEU A 241 18.77 11.29 -5.13
CA LEU A 241 17.77 11.43 -4.08
C LEU A 241 18.27 10.83 -2.75
N LEU A 242 18.91 9.66 -2.81
CA LEU A 242 19.48 9.01 -1.64
C LEU A 242 20.67 9.78 -1.07
N GLU A 243 21.55 10.33 -1.92
CA GLU A 243 22.66 11.18 -1.51
C GLU A 243 22.20 12.43 -0.78
N GLU A 244 21.14 13.09 -1.28
CA GLU A 244 20.52 14.24 -0.62
C GLU A 244 19.81 13.83 0.68
N GLY A 245 19.11 12.70 0.68
CA GLY A 245 18.48 12.16 1.89
C GLY A 245 19.47 11.82 2.99
N VAL A 246 20.64 11.27 2.64
CA VAL A 246 21.74 11.06 3.59
C VAL A 246 22.26 12.39 4.13
N GLU A 247 22.48 13.38 3.27
CA GLU A 247 22.99 14.70 3.68
C GLU A 247 22.03 15.45 4.62
N GLU A 248 20.73 15.41 4.33
CA GLU A 248 19.72 16.12 5.13
C GLU A 248 19.39 15.39 6.43
N LEU A 249 19.18 14.07 6.37
CA LEU A 249 18.71 13.29 7.53
C LEU A 249 19.83 12.87 8.47
N TYR A 250 21.09 12.91 8.01
CA TYR A 250 22.27 12.52 8.76
C TYR A 250 23.35 13.62 8.59
N PRO A 251 23.59 14.47 9.61
CA PRO A 251 24.64 15.50 9.55
C PRO A 251 26.06 14.92 9.44
N ILE A 252 26.46 14.57 8.22
CA ILE A 252 27.73 13.93 7.88
C ILE A 252 28.55 14.90 7.05
N LYS A 253 29.72 15.28 7.57
CA LYS A 253 30.65 16.19 6.88
C LYS A 253 31.73 15.45 6.09
N ASP A 254 31.98 14.19 6.43
CA ASP A 254 33.01 13.37 5.81
C ASP A 254 32.45 12.68 4.53
N PRO A 255 33.04 12.94 3.35
CA PRO A 255 32.55 12.35 2.10
C PRO A 255 32.59 10.82 2.05
N THR A 256 33.54 10.19 2.75
CA THR A 256 33.64 8.73 2.84
C THR A 256 32.49 8.17 3.67
N GLN A 257 32.17 8.82 4.79
CA GLN A 257 31.00 8.44 5.58
C GLN A 257 29.69 8.63 4.81
N LYS A 258 29.55 9.73 4.05
CA LYS A 258 28.38 9.95 3.19
C LYS A 258 28.22 8.79 2.20
N ASN A 259 29.29 8.44 1.49
CA ASN A 259 29.29 7.32 0.55
C ASN A 259 28.95 5.99 1.22
N ASN A 260 29.49 5.71 2.40
CA ASN A 260 29.19 4.48 3.14
C ASN A 260 27.70 4.40 3.54
N PHE A 261 27.05 5.52 3.86
CA PHE A 261 25.62 5.57 4.14
C PHE A 261 24.78 5.30 2.89
N VAL A 262 25.12 5.93 1.77
CA VAL A 262 24.45 5.71 0.48
C VAL A 262 24.57 4.24 0.08
N GLU A 263 25.77 3.67 0.17
CA GLU A 263 26.04 2.26 -0.10
C GLU A 263 25.25 1.34 0.85
N LEU A 264 25.16 1.66 2.14
CA LEU A 264 24.39 0.88 3.12
C LEU A 264 22.91 0.78 2.76
N PHE A 265 22.27 1.91 2.42
CA PHE A 265 20.85 1.92 2.05
C PHE A 265 20.60 1.21 0.72
N GLN A 266 21.44 1.46 -0.29
CA GLN A 266 21.35 0.79 -1.59
C GLN A 266 21.52 -0.73 -1.46
N ASN A 267 22.56 -1.17 -0.74
CA ASN A 267 22.85 -2.60 -0.57
C ASN A 267 21.82 -3.29 0.32
N ALA A 268 21.19 -2.60 1.27
CA ALA A 268 20.09 -3.15 2.07
C ALA A 268 18.83 -3.40 1.22
N GLU A 269 18.48 -2.46 0.33
CA GLU A 269 17.38 -2.65 -0.63
C GLU A 269 17.67 -3.84 -1.57
N ALA A 270 18.88 -3.88 -2.13
CA ALA A 270 19.32 -4.97 -3.00
C ALA A 270 19.34 -6.32 -2.27
N ALA A 271 19.84 -6.37 -1.03
CA ALA A 271 19.87 -7.58 -0.21
C ALA A 271 18.47 -8.17 -0.05
N PHE A 272 17.44 -7.35 0.16
CA PHE A 272 16.08 -7.86 0.26
C PHE A 272 15.56 -8.33 -1.11
N PHE A 273 15.56 -7.47 -2.12
CA PHE A 273 14.87 -7.77 -3.38
C PHE A 273 15.58 -8.80 -4.26
N ASN A 274 16.89 -9.01 -4.11
CA ASN A 274 17.60 -10.11 -4.77
C ASN A 274 17.21 -11.48 -4.21
N ASN A 275 16.73 -11.52 -2.96
CA ASN A 275 16.38 -12.74 -2.26
C ASN A 275 14.85 -12.91 -2.10
N TRP A 276 14.06 -11.85 -2.29
CA TRP A 276 12.61 -11.88 -2.23
C TRP A 276 12.00 -12.55 -3.48
N SER A 277 11.06 -13.47 -3.26
CA SER A 277 10.26 -14.05 -4.33
C SER A 277 8.98 -13.24 -4.57
N PRO A 278 8.68 -12.81 -5.80
CA PRO A 278 7.37 -12.23 -6.13
C PRO A 278 6.23 -13.24 -5.99
N HIS A 279 6.53 -14.54 -6.08
CA HIS A 279 5.56 -15.60 -5.86
C HIS A 279 5.58 -16.07 -4.41
N ARG A 280 4.39 -16.09 -3.81
CA ARG A 280 4.16 -16.58 -2.45
C ARG A 280 4.35 -18.09 -2.36
N LEU A 281 4.95 -18.55 -1.26
CA LEU A 281 5.05 -19.97 -0.94
C LEU A 281 3.69 -20.50 -0.46
N SER A 282 3.16 -21.53 -1.14
CA SER A 282 1.80 -22.02 -0.91
C SER A 282 1.67 -23.13 0.14
N SER A 283 2.76 -23.57 0.74
CA SER A 283 2.82 -24.69 1.69
C SER A 283 3.17 -24.25 3.11
N ILE A 284 3.01 -22.96 3.42
CA ILE A 284 3.30 -22.40 4.74
C ILE A 284 2.10 -22.66 5.65
N PRO A 285 2.29 -23.26 6.84
CA PRO A 285 1.21 -23.39 7.82
C PRO A 285 0.59 -22.02 8.15
N ASN A 286 -0.74 -21.94 8.30
CA ASN A 286 -1.46 -20.68 8.53
C ASN A 286 -0.89 -19.85 9.70
N LEU A 287 -0.34 -20.49 10.73
CA LEU A 287 0.30 -19.82 11.87
C LEU A 287 1.51 -18.95 11.47
N TYR A 288 2.19 -19.30 10.38
CA TYR A 288 3.38 -18.65 9.86
C TYR A 288 3.10 -17.90 8.54
N SER A 289 1.84 -17.76 8.16
CA SER A 289 1.39 -16.97 7.02
C SER A 289 0.93 -15.60 7.50
N ASP A 290 0.81 -14.64 6.59
CA ASP A 290 0.23 -13.33 6.86
C ASP A 290 -1.28 -13.37 7.13
N GLY A 291 -1.91 -14.54 6.96
CA GLY A 291 -3.31 -14.80 7.30
C GLY A 291 -4.28 -14.40 6.19
N ILE A 292 -3.76 -13.93 5.05
CA ILE A 292 -4.59 -13.48 3.95
C ILE A 292 -4.85 -14.57 2.92
N ASP A 293 -4.23 -15.76 2.99
CA ASP A 293 -4.34 -16.85 1.99
C ASP A 293 -5.78 -17.25 1.60
N SER A 294 -6.77 -17.05 2.47
CA SER A 294 -8.19 -17.27 2.13
C SER A 294 -8.73 -16.22 1.14
N LEU A 295 -8.20 -15.00 1.17
CA LEU A 295 -8.41 -13.96 0.16
C LEU A 295 -7.72 -14.30 -1.18
N PHE A 296 -6.82 -15.31 -1.20
CA PHE A 296 -6.06 -15.78 -2.37
C PHE A 296 -6.67 -17.01 -3.06
N GLN A 297 -7.91 -17.39 -2.75
CA GLN A 297 -8.47 -18.59 -3.38
C GLN A 297 -8.49 -18.51 -4.93
N TRP A 298 -8.60 -17.31 -5.49
CA TRP A 298 -8.56 -17.05 -6.94
C TRP A 298 -7.15 -16.96 -7.52
N SER A 299 -6.16 -16.46 -6.77
CA SER A 299 -4.76 -16.44 -7.22
C SER A 299 -4.20 -17.84 -7.45
N LYS A 300 -4.81 -18.88 -6.87
CA LYS A 300 -4.42 -20.28 -7.11
C LYS A 300 -4.55 -20.68 -8.58
N LEU A 301 -5.43 -20.05 -9.36
CA LEU A 301 -5.62 -20.32 -10.79
C LEU A 301 -4.64 -19.52 -11.67
N HIS A 302 -4.21 -18.34 -11.21
CA HIS A 302 -3.36 -17.41 -11.95
C HIS A 302 -2.17 -16.92 -11.11
N ARG A 303 -1.43 -17.86 -10.49
CA ARG A 303 -0.34 -17.56 -9.54
C ARG A 303 0.74 -16.66 -10.12
N ASP A 304 1.02 -16.82 -11.41
CA ASP A 304 2.06 -16.06 -12.09
C ASP A 304 1.69 -14.58 -12.24
N ARG A 305 0.41 -14.23 -12.12
CA ARG A 305 -0.11 -12.86 -12.24
C ARG A 305 -0.39 -12.21 -10.88
N ALA A 306 -0.57 -13.00 -9.83
CA ALA A 306 -0.86 -12.52 -8.48
C ALA A 306 0.42 -12.12 -7.73
N ILE A 307 1.15 -11.15 -8.27
CA ILE A 307 2.36 -10.60 -7.66
C ILE A 307 1.94 -9.43 -6.77
N PRO A 308 2.20 -9.48 -5.44
CA PRO A 308 1.77 -8.41 -4.55
C PRO A 308 2.56 -7.12 -4.79
N GLY A 309 1.84 -6.01 -4.79
CA GLY A 309 2.41 -4.66 -4.65
C GLY A 309 2.70 -4.31 -3.18
N GLU A 310 2.15 -5.09 -2.24
CA GLU A 310 2.32 -4.87 -0.80
C GLU A 310 3.08 -6.00 -0.09
N LEU A 311 3.70 -5.69 1.04
CA LEU A 311 4.43 -6.63 1.88
C LEU A 311 3.98 -6.51 3.33
N PHE A 312 3.40 -7.59 3.85
CA PHE A 312 3.04 -7.70 5.25
C PHE A 312 4.24 -8.17 6.07
N LEU A 313 4.74 -7.33 6.98
CA LEU A 313 5.82 -7.72 7.89
C LEU A 313 5.36 -8.63 9.04
N ASP A 314 4.07 -8.54 9.40
CA ASP A 314 3.37 -9.36 10.38
C ASP A 314 2.02 -9.80 9.81
N SER A 315 1.37 -10.80 10.41
CA SER A 315 0.01 -11.18 10.04
C SER A 315 -0.95 -10.00 10.22
N LEU A 316 -1.83 -9.81 9.22
CA LEU A 316 -2.87 -8.79 9.23
C LEU A 316 -3.94 -9.08 10.28
N THR A 317 -4.25 -10.36 10.48
CA THR A 317 -5.29 -10.83 11.39
C THR A 317 -4.69 -11.81 12.41
N GLY A 318 -4.35 -11.34 13.61
CA GLY A 318 -3.82 -12.23 14.64
C GLY A 318 -3.86 -11.64 16.05
N GLN A 319 -4.07 -12.51 17.04
CA GLN A 319 -3.93 -12.21 18.48
C GLN A 319 -2.59 -12.72 19.05
N TYR A 320 -1.79 -13.40 18.24
CA TYR A 320 -0.53 -13.99 18.66
C TYR A 320 0.59 -12.96 18.77
N PRO A 321 1.70 -13.30 19.45
CA PRO A 321 2.91 -12.51 19.38
C PRO A 321 3.30 -12.24 17.92
N PRO A 322 3.78 -11.03 17.63
CA PRO A 322 4.19 -10.64 16.28
C PRO A 322 5.20 -11.62 15.66
N PHE A 323 4.89 -12.20 14.49
CA PHE A 323 5.74 -13.16 13.77
C PHE A 323 6.17 -12.60 12.39
N PRO A 324 7.44 -12.69 11.98
CA PRO A 324 7.97 -12.06 10.77
C PRO A 324 7.59 -12.84 9.50
N VAL A 325 6.30 -12.83 9.17
CA VAL A 325 5.71 -13.58 8.04
C VAL A 325 6.31 -13.22 6.69
N TYR A 326 6.87 -12.03 6.53
CA TYR A 326 7.55 -11.63 5.30
C TYR A 326 8.75 -12.53 4.94
N LEU A 327 9.39 -13.14 5.94
CA LEU A 327 10.51 -14.07 5.78
C LEU A 327 10.07 -15.53 5.59
N THR A 328 8.77 -15.84 5.69
CA THR A 328 8.24 -17.20 5.48
C THR A 328 7.40 -17.28 4.21
N VAL A 329 6.65 -16.24 3.88
CA VAL A 329 5.75 -16.22 2.72
C VAL A 329 6.51 -16.01 1.41
N HIS A 330 7.59 -15.23 1.43
CA HIS A 330 8.33 -14.84 0.22
C HIS A 330 9.77 -15.34 0.14
N PHE A 331 10.23 -16.04 1.18
CA PHE A 331 11.59 -16.58 1.25
C PHE A 331 11.51 -18.06 1.60
N ASP A 332 12.10 -18.90 0.75
CA ASP A 332 12.43 -20.27 1.13
C ASP A 332 13.72 -20.28 1.97
N ARG A 333 14.15 -21.47 2.39
CA ARG A 333 15.34 -21.64 3.23
C ARG A 333 16.62 -21.09 2.58
N GLU A 334 16.80 -21.29 1.28
CA GLU A 334 17.99 -20.84 0.57
C GLU A 334 18.02 -19.32 0.44
N ARG A 335 16.87 -18.72 0.08
CA ARG A 335 16.69 -17.27 0.03
C ARG A 335 16.89 -16.61 1.39
N ARG A 336 16.37 -17.20 2.48
CA ARG A 336 16.61 -16.70 3.85
C ARG A 336 18.10 -16.70 4.19
N GLU A 337 18.80 -17.79 3.88
CA GLU A 337 20.23 -17.90 4.16
C GLU A 337 21.07 -16.92 3.31
N SER A 338 20.70 -16.74 2.05
CA SER A 338 21.33 -15.76 1.17
C SER A 338 21.11 -14.33 1.69
N TYR A 339 19.87 -13.97 2.05
CA TYR A 339 19.56 -12.67 2.66
C TYR A 339 20.32 -12.44 3.97
N ARG A 340 20.43 -13.47 4.82
CA ARG A 340 21.23 -13.43 6.06
C ARG A 340 22.68 -13.05 5.78
N LYS A 341 23.30 -13.67 4.77
CA LYS A 341 24.68 -13.37 4.37
C LYS A 341 24.82 -11.93 3.89
N ASP A 342 23.88 -11.47 3.06
CA ASP A 342 23.89 -10.10 2.56
C ASP A 342 23.78 -9.08 3.70
N LEU A 343 22.91 -9.31 4.68
CA LEU A 343 22.79 -8.46 5.87
C LEU A 343 24.06 -8.46 6.74
N ILE A 344 24.72 -9.61 6.92
CA ILE A 344 25.99 -9.70 7.64
C ILE A 344 27.07 -8.87 6.93
N ASN A 345 27.09 -8.87 5.60
CA ASN A 345 28.03 -8.07 4.81
C ASN A 345 27.82 -6.56 4.96
N LEU A 346 26.66 -6.10 5.45
CA LEU A 346 26.40 -4.69 5.75
C LEU A 346 26.95 -4.25 7.11
N LEU A 347 27.15 -5.16 8.06
CA LEU A 347 27.60 -4.81 9.42
C LEU A 347 28.96 -4.08 9.45
N PRO A 348 29.97 -4.43 8.64
CA PRO A 348 31.23 -3.68 8.58
C PRO A 348 31.04 -2.20 8.18
N LEU A 349 30.10 -1.90 7.28
CA LEU A 349 29.78 -0.52 6.90
C LEU A 349 29.19 0.23 8.11
N VAL A 350 28.25 -0.38 8.82
CA VAL A 350 27.64 0.20 10.02
C VAL A 350 28.68 0.43 11.13
N GLU A 351 29.57 -0.54 11.36
CA GLU A 351 30.66 -0.39 12.34
C GLU A 351 31.64 0.73 11.98
N SER A 352 31.96 0.89 10.69
CA SER A 352 32.77 1.99 10.20
C SER A 352 32.11 3.33 10.51
N LEU A 353 30.81 3.46 10.24
CA LEU A 353 30.03 4.67 10.53
C LEU A 353 29.97 4.98 12.04
N LEU A 354 29.85 3.97 12.90
CA LEU A 354 29.85 4.14 14.36
C LEU A 354 31.21 4.59 14.92
N LYS A 355 32.31 4.06 14.36
CA LYS A 355 33.68 4.42 14.78
C LYS A 355 34.03 5.86 14.42
N ALA A 356 33.47 6.36 13.34
CA ALA A 356 33.81 7.67 12.82
C ALA A 356 33.19 8.84 13.61
N GLY A 357 32.40 8.55 14.66
CA GLY A 357 32.04 9.53 15.71
C GLY A 357 31.12 10.65 15.25
N SER A 358 30.18 10.38 14.34
CA SER A 358 29.27 11.38 13.79
C SER A 358 28.22 11.86 14.81
N GLU A 359 27.70 13.08 14.62
CA GLU A 359 26.52 13.60 15.33
C GLU A 359 25.28 12.72 15.13
N SER A 360 25.30 11.86 14.10
CA SER A 360 24.26 10.89 13.77
C SER A 360 24.40 9.53 14.47
N ARG A 361 25.32 9.38 15.43
CA ARG A 361 25.62 8.09 16.07
C ARG A 361 24.38 7.32 16.51
N HIS A 362 23.42 7.99 17.16
CA HIS A 362 22.19 7.34 17.61
C HIS A 362 21.37 6.76 16.45
N LYS A 363 21.24 7.48 15.33
CA LYS A 363 20.55 6.97 14.13
C LYS A 363 21.28 5.75 13.55
N VAL A 364 22.61 5.73 13.58
CA VAL A 364 23.41 4.57 13.14
C VAL A 364 23.19 3.36 14.07
N GLU A 365 23.14 3.58 15.39
CA GLU A 365 22.85 2.52 16.38
C GLU A 365 21.44 1.93 16.17
N VAL A 366 20.47 2.76 15.78
CA VAL A 366 19.12 2.30 15.40
C VAL A 366 19.18 1.43 14.15
N ILE A 367 19.92 1.83 13.11
CA ILE A 367 20.10 1.00 11.89
C ILE A 367 20.75 -0.35 12.25
N GLN A 368 21.83 -0.33 13.05
CA GLN A 368 22.49 -1.54 13.53
C GLN A 368 21.50 -2.48 14.24
N SER A 369 20.71 -1.92 15.14
CA SER A 369 19.68 -2.67 15.89
C SER A 369 18.64 -3.28 14.95
N CYS A 370 18.20 -2.53 13.93
CA CYS A 370 17.26 -3.04 12.95
C CYS A 370 17.82 -4.24 12.17
N ILE A 371 19.07 -4.15 11.69
CA ILE A 371 19.73 -5.25 10.97
C ILE A 371 19.89 -6.48 11.89
N GLN A 372 20.33 -6.28 13.13
CA GLN A 372 20.49 -7.36 14.11
C GLN A 372 19.16 -8.05 14.44
N ASN A 373 18.07 -7.29 14.56
CA ASN A 373 16.74 -7.84 14.79
C ASN A 373 16.26 -8.69 13.60
N VAL A 374 16.54 -8.27 12.36
CA VAL A 374 16.23 -9.10 11.17
C VAL A 374 17.04 -10.39 11.17
N LEU A 375 18.33 -10.35 11.53
CA LEU A 375 19.16 -11.55 11.66
C LEU A 375 18.61 -12.53 12.71
N GLN A 376 18.14 -12.03 13.85
CA GLN A 376 17.48 -12.84 14.88
C GLN A 376 16.16 -13.44 14.38
N ASP A 377 15.37 -12.69 13.60
CA ASP A 377 14.14 -13.18 12.99
C ASP A 377 14.42 -14.32 11.99
N ILE A 378 15.48 -14.20 11.19
CA ILE A 378 15.92 -15.27 10.27
C ILE A 378 16.34 -16.52 11.06
N GLU A 379 17.15 -16.37 12.11
CA GLU A 379 17.58 -17.49 12.96
C GLU A 379 16.39 -18.18 13.63
N MET A 380 15.45 -17.41 14.17
CA MET A 380 14.21 -17.93 14.75
C MET A 380 13.45 -18.79 13.74
N ILE A 381 13.27 -18.32 12.50
CA ILE A 381 12.57 -19.07 11.45
C ILE A 381 13.33 -20.32 11.04
N GLN A 382 14.66 -20.26 10.94
CA GLN A 382 15.49 -21.40 10.56
C GLN A 382 15.45 -22.54 11.60
N ASN A 383 15.03 -22.26 12.83
CA ASN A 383 14.85 -23.24 13.89
C ASN A 383 13.47 -23.91 13.89
N ILE A 384 12.53 -23.47 13.05
CA ILE A 384 11.17 -24.03 12.95
C ILE A 384 11.17 -25.19 11.95
N GLN A 385 10.93 -26.42 12.43
CA GLN A 385 11.02 -27.62 11.60
C GLN A 385 9.97 -27.63 10.48
N GLU A 386 8.78 -27.07 10.69
CA GLU A 386 7.72 -27.03 9.68
C GLU A 386 8.02 -26.09 8.50
N LEU A 387 9.07 -25.27 8.58
CA LEU A 387 9.44 -24.27 7.58
C LEU A 387 10.73 -24.60 6.80
N ASN A 388 11.40 -25.73 7.11
CA ASN A 388 12.72 -26.11 6.59
C ASN A 388 12.76 -27.57 6.15
#